data_AF-K7LS70-F1
#
_entry.id   AF-K7LS70-F1
#
_cell.length_a   1.000
_cell.length_b   1.000
_cell.length_c   1.000
_cell.angle_alpha   90.00
_cell.angle_beta   90.00
_cell.angle_gamma   90.00
#
_symmetry.space_group_name_H-M   'P 1'
#
loop_
_entity.id
_entity.type
_entity.pdbx_description
1 polymer ?
#
loop_
_entity_poly.entity_id
_entity_poly.type
_entity_poly.pdbx_seq_one_letter_code
_entity_poly.pdbx_strand_id
1 'polypeptide(L)'
;MHCIAGHHGRNKLTMMVIPSIFLPEDWSFTFDEGINRHPDSIFKERTVAELGCGNGWISIAIAEKWLPYKVYGLDINPRAVKVSWINLYLNALDENGHLIYDVENKTLLDRVEFHESDLLSYCREKDIQLERIVGCLPQVIPQRIVVCLSLR
;
A
#
# COMPACT_ATOMS: atom_id res chain seq x y z
N MET A 1 10.05 -13.26 9.27
CA MET A 1 9.72 -12.73 7.94
C MET A 1 8.63 -13.61 7.38
N HIS A 2 7.48 -13.06 7.04
CA HIS A 2 6.38 -13.81 6.43
C HIS A 2 6.37 -13.46 4.94
N CYS A 3 6.55 -14.45 4.07
CA CYS A 3 6.28 -14.28 2.65
C CYS A 3 4.77 -14.43 2.46
N ILE A 4 4.11 -13.38 2.03
CA ILE A 4 2.68 -13.44 1.74
C ILE A 4 2.60 -13.64 0.22
N ALA A 5 1.93 -14.70 -0.20
CA ALA A 5 1.81 -15.00 -1.62
C ALA A 5 0.88 -13.98 -2.28
N GLY A 6 1.38 -13.28 -3.31
CA GLY A 6 0.51 -12.58 -4.26
C GLY A 6 -0.34 -13.59 -5.02
N HIS A 7 -1.61 -13.27 -5.29
CA HIS A 7 -2.50 -14.16 -6.03
C HIS A 7 -2.13 -14.20 -7.53
N HIS A 8 -1.93 -15.41 -8.07
CA HIS A 8 -1.80 -15.77 -9.49
C HIS A 8 -0.70 -15.03 -10.29
N GLY A 9 0.48 -15.66 -10.40
CA GLY A 9 1.56 -15.24 -11.30
C GLY A 9 2.35 -14.00 -10.87
N ARG A 10 2.01 -13.41 -9.72
CA ARG A 10 2.66 -12.21 -9.18
C ARG A 10 3.95 -12.56 -8.43
N ASN A 11 4.90 -11.62 -8.43
CA ASN A 11 6.05 -11.68 -7.54
C ASN A 11 5.56 -11.82 -6.10
N LYS A 12 6.15 -12.75 -5.36
CA LYS A 12 5.85 -12.91 -3.93
C LYS A 12 6.43 -11.71 -3.21
N LEU A 13 5.56 -10.88 -2.66
CA LEU A 13 5.97 -9.79 -1.80
C LEU A 13 6.51 -10.35 -0.47
N THR A 14 7.72 -9.92 -0.13
CA THR A 14 8.41 -10.32 1.08
C THR A 14 8.11 -9.33 2.18
N MET A 15 7.48 -9.77 3.27
CA MET A 15 7.05 -8.89 4.35
C MET A 15 7.68 -9.25 5.68
N MET A 16 8.25 -8.25 6.33
CA MET A 16 8.45 -8.23 7.76
C MET A 16 7.12 -7.91 8.45
N VAL A 17 6.82 -8.72 9.46
CA VAL A 17 5.63 -8.60 10.29
C VAL A 17 6.11 -8.56 11.74
N ILE A 18 5.58 -7.62 12.53
CA ILE A 18 5.83 -7.53 13.97
C ILE A 18 4.50 -7.67 14.72
N PRO A 19 4.48 -8.22 15.95
CA PRO A 19 3.23 -8.48 16.67
C PRO A 19 2.34 -7.24 16.93
N SER A 20 2.93 -6.04 16.91
CA SER A 20 2.20 -4.79 17.14
C SER A 20 1.54 -4.20 15.88
N ILE A 21 1.60 -4.88 14.73
CA ILE A 21 0.95 -4.50 13.49
C ILE A 21 -0.01 -5.63 13.10
N PHE A 22 -1.24 -5.29 12.70
CA PHE A 22 -2.25 -6.28 12.33
C PHE A 22 -1.73 -7.24 11.26
N LEU A 23 -1.98 -8.53 11.47
CA LEU A 23 -1.58 -9.56 10.54
C LEU A 23 -2.40 -9.44 9.24
N PRO A 24 -1.76 -9.54 8.07
CA PRO A 24 -2.43 -9.46 6.78
C PRO A 24 -3.33 -10.67 6.47
N GLU A 25 -3.17 -11.77 7.20
CA GLU A 25 -3.62 -13.12 6.82
C GLU A 25 -5.13 -13.25 6.56
N ASP A 26 -5.97 -12.46 7.25
CA ASP A 26 -7.43 -12.42 6.95
C ASP A 26 -7.87 -11.14 6.22
N TRP A 27 -7.13 -10.04 6.41
CA TRP A 27 -7.57 -8.71 5.98
C TRP A 27 -7.09 -8.36 4.58
N SER A 28 -5.84 -8.70 4.26
CA SER A 28 -5.21 -8.35 3.01
C SER A 28 -5.77 -9.13 1.84
N PHE A 29 -6.23 -10.37 2.07
CA PHE A 29 -6.88 -11.16 1.03
C PHE A 29 -8.21 -10.54 0.59
N THR A 30 -9.09 -10.24 1.55
CA THR A 30 -10.38 -9.60 1.25
C THR A 30 -10.19 -8.24 0.57
N PHE A 31 -9.18 -7.48 1.00
CA PHE A 31 -8.88 -6.18 0.42
C PHE A 31 -8.32 -6.29 -1.00
N ASP A 32 -7.36 -7.20 -1.23
CA ASP A 32 -6.81 -7.48 -2.57
C ASP A 32 -7.92 -8.00 -3.50
N GLU A 33 -8.77 -8.92 -3.05
CA GLU A 33 -9.94 -9.35 -3.82
C GLU A 33 -10.87 -8.18 -4.17
N GLY A 34 -11.17 -7.31 -3.20
CA GLY A 34 -12.02 -6.14 -3.41
C GLY A 34 -11.45 -5.21 -4.47
N ILE A 35 -10.15 -4.90 -4.40
CA ILE A 35 -9.48 -4.06 -5.39
C ILE A 35 -9.42 -4.74 -6.75
N ASN A 36 -9.16 -6.05 -6.80
CA ASN A 36 -9.05 -6.81 -8.04
C ASN A 36 -10.36 -6.91 -8.83
N ARG A 37 -11.50 -6.49 -8.26
CA ARG A 37 -12.80 -6.38 -8.97
C ARG A 37 -12.91 -5.11 -9.84
N HIS A 38 -11.99 -4.16 -9.69
CA HIS A 38 -11.95 -2.96 -10.49
C HIS A 38 -11.11 -3.12 -11.76
N PRO A 39 -11.31 -2.28 -12.79
CA PRO A 39 -10.47 -2.31 -13.99
C PRO A 39 -8.98 -2.11 -13.65
N ASP A 40 -8.09 -2.69 -14.46
CA ASP A 40 -6.63 -2.53 -14.31
C ASP A 40 -6.15 -1.06 -14.46
N SER A 41 -7.03 -0.14 -14.86
CA SER A 41 -6.75 1.29 -14.90
C SER A 41 -7.13 2.06 -13.64
N ILE A 42 -7.68 1.41 -12.61
CA ILE A 42 -8.26 2.12 -11.44
C ILE A 42 -7.28 3.07 -10.74
N PHE A 43 -6.00 2.68 -10.62
CA PHE A 43 -4.95 3.49 -9.99
C PHE A 43 -3.88 3.95 -10.97
N LYS A 44 -3.92 3.53 -12.24
CA LYS A 44 -2.90 3.88 -13.22
C LYS A 44 -2.80 5.39 -13.37
N GLU A 45 -1.58 5.90 -13.25
CA GLU A 45 -1.25 7.33 -13.34
C GLU A 45 -1.99 8.19 -12.30
N ARG A 46 -2.51 7.58 -11.22
CA ARG A 46 -3.21 8.31 -10.16
C ARG A 46 -2.33 8.59 -8.95
N THR A 47 -2.64 9.66 -8.24
CA THR A 47 -2.15 9.92 -6.88
C THR A 47 -3.13 9.31 -5.87
N VAL A 48 -2.66 8.34 -5.10
CA VAL A 48 -3.46 7.51 -4.19
C VAL A 48 -3.00 7.70 -2.75
N ALA A 49 -3.93 7.72 -1.80
CA ALA A 49 -3.63 7.57 -0.38
C ALA A 49 -4.20 6.25 0.16
N GLU A 50 -3.43 5.53 0.96
CA GLU A 50 -3.92 4.42 1.79
C GLU A 50 -4.02 4.88 3.24
N LEU A 51 -5.22 4.82 3.82
CA LEU A 51 -5.47 5.06 5.23
C LEU A 51 -5.31 3.77 6.05
N GLY A 52 -4.40 3.80 7.03
CA GLY A 52 -4.07 2.67 7.89
C GLY A 52 -3.17 1.66 7.18
N CYS A 53 -2.02 2.12 6.68
CA CYS A 53 -1.16 1.30 5.82
C CYS A 53 -0.50 0.10 6.53
N GLY A 54 -0.45 0.07 7.86
CA GLY A 54 0.00 -1.09 8.63
C GLY A 54 1.45 -1.47 8.31
N ASN A 55 1.67 -2.59 7.62
CA ASN A 55 3.00 -3.04 7.21
C ASN A 55 3.35 -2.65 5.76
N GLY A 56 2.50 -1.87 5.08
CA GLY A 56 2.70 -1.37 3.73
C GLY A 56 2.31 -2.34 2.62
N TRP A 57 1.80 -3.54 2.93
CA TRP A 57 1.46 -4.57 1.95
C TRP A 57 0.61 -4.04 0.79
N ILE A 58 -0.49 -3.37 1.12
CA ILE A 58 -1.45 -2.89 0.13
C ILE A 58 -0.84 -1.78 -0.71
N SER A 59 -0.20 -0.77 -0.10
CA SER A 59 0.50 0.28 -0.83
C SER A 59 1.51 -0.28 -1.84
N ILE A 60 2.29 -1.28 -1.44
CA ILE A 60 3.28 -1.94 -2.31
C ILE A 60 2.59 -2.72 -3.42
N ALA A 61 1.58 -3.54 -3.09
CA ALA A 61 0.80 -4.28 -4.08
C ALA A 61 0.09 -3.35 -5.08
N ILE A 62 -0.36 -2.17 -4.62
CA ILE A 62 -0.97 -1.16 -5.50
C ILE A 62 0.06 -0.67 -6.53
N ALA A 63 1.26 -0.34 -6.06
CA ALA A 63 2.33 0.17 -6.91
C ALA A 63 2.83 -0.87 -7.93
N GLU A 64 3.04 -2.12 -7.51
CA GLU A 64 3.47 -3.19 -8.40
C GLU A 64 2.46 -3.49 -9.50
N LYS A 65 1.17 -3.52 -9.16
CA LYS A 65 0.15 -4.00 -10.10
C LYS A 65 -0.40 -2.91 -11.01
N TRP A 66 -0.67 -1.71 -10.50
CA TRP A 66 -1.45 -0.72 -11.23
C TRP A 66 -0.65 0.52 -11.67
N LEU A 67 0.65 0.59 -11.41
CA LEU A 67 1.53 1.68 -11.88
C LEU A 67 0.98 3.10 -11.60
N PRO A 68 0.63 3.43 -10.35
CA PRO A 68 0.19 4.78 -9.97
C PRO A 68 1.32 5.81 -10.12
N TYR A 69 0.95 7.10 -10.16
CA TYR A 69 1.94 8.17 -10.07
C TYR A 69 2.62 8.17 -8.69
N LYS A 70 1.81 8.05 -7.63
CA LYS A 70 2.27 7.98 -6.25
C LYS A 70 1.24 7.30 -5.35
N VAL A 71 1.71 6.55 -4.35
CA VAL A 71 0.93 6.00 -3.24
C VAL A 71 1.49 6.56 -1.94
N TYR A 72 0.64 7.25 -1.18
CA TYR A 72 0.94 7.69 0.17
C TYR A 72 0.32 6.72 1.17
N GLY A 73 1.13 5.87 1.77
CA GLY A 73 0.70 5.00 2.85
C GLY A 73 0.72 5.75 4.18
N LEU A 74 -0.45 5.95 4.77
CA LEU A 74 -0.64 6.79 5.95
C LEU A 74 -1.01 5.92 7.16
N ASP A 75 -0.33 6.11 8.28
CA ASP A 75 -0.67 5.42 9.53
C ASP A 75 -0.42 6.32 10.74
N ILE A 76 -1.28 6.22 11.76
CA ILE A 76 -1.10 6.96 13.01
C ILE A 76 0.00 6.32 13.89
N ASN A 77 0.30 5.04 13.67
CA ASN A 77 1.30 4.31 14.45
C ASN A 77 2.71 4.49 13.82
N PRO A 78 3.65 5.19 14.48
CA PRO A 78 5.01 5.37 13.95
C PRO A 78 5.77 4.05 13.75
N ARG A 79 5.39 2.97 14.44
CA ARG A 79 5.99 1.63 14.23
C ARG A 79 5.52 1.01 12.91
N ALA A 80 4.25 1.23 12.55
CA ALA A 80 3.67 0.79 11.28
C ALA A 80 4.44 1.41 10.11
N VAL A 81 4.57 2.74 10.12
CA VAL A 81 5.33 3.52 9.13
C VAL A 81 6.76 2.99 8.95
N LYS A 82 7.48 2.74 10.04
CA LYS A 82 8.86 2.20 9.98
C LYS A 82 8.91 0.81 9.34
N VAL A 83 8.00 -0.09 9.70
CA VAL A 83 7.94 -1.43 9.11
C VAL A 83 7.55 -1.37 7.64
N SER A 84 6.64 -0.47 7.26
CA SER A 84 6.25 -0.24 5.86
C SER A 84 7.43 0.21 5.01
N TRP A 85 8.27 1.12 5.52
CA TRP A 85 9.53 1.49 4.85
C TRP A 85 10.47 0.30 4.70
N ILE A 86 10.68 -0.50 5.75
CA ILE A 86 11.53 -1.71 5.66
C ILE A 86 10.99 -2.65 4.58
N ASN A 87 9.68 -2.90 4.57
CA ASN A 87 9.04 -3.76 3.58
C ASN A 87 9.13 -3.20 2.17
N LEU A 88 9.06 -1.88 2.01
CA LEU A 88 9.27 -1.26 0.71
C LEU A 88 10.67 -1.55 0.18
N TYR A 89 11.71 -1.33 1.00
CA TYR A 89 13.08 -1.64 0.61
C TYR A 89 13.29 -3.13 0.32
N LEU A 90 12.66 -4.02 1.09
CA LEU A 90 12.72 -5.47 0.87
C LEU A 90 12.14 -5.92 -0.49
N ASN A 91 11.25 -5.13 -1.08
CA ASN A 91 10.61 -5.45 -2.36
C ASN A 91 11.12 -4.55 -3.51
N ALA A 92 11.80 -3.45 -3.22
CA ALA A 92 12.38 -2.56 -4.21
C ALA A 92 13.77 -3.01 -4.70
N LEU A 93 14.39 -3.98 -4.01
CA LEU A 93 15.75 -4.44 -4.26
C LEU A 93 15.78 -5.91 -4.68
N ASP A 94 16.66 -6.25 -5.62
CA ASP A 94 16.97 -7.64 -6.00
C ASP A 94 17.89 -8.32 -4.97
N GLU A 95 18.23 -9.59 -5.19
CA GLU A 95 19.12 -10.37 -4.31
C GLU A 95 20.56 -9.81 -4.20
N ASN A 96 20.97 -8.93 -5.11
CA ASN A 96 22.26 -8.27 -5.11
C ASN A 96 22.20 -6.85 -4.51
N GLY A 97 21.01 -6.37 -4.13
CA GLY A 97 20.78 -5.03 -3.59
C GLY A 97 20.62 -3.95 -4.66
N HIS A 98 20.39 -4.29 -5.92
CA HIS A 98 20.09 -3.33 -6.98
C HIS A 98 18.59 -3.02 -7.05
N LEU A 99 18.26 -1.81 -7.51
CA LEU A 99 16.87 -1.40 -7.69
C LEU A 99 16.17 -2.20 -8.80
N ILE A 100 14.95 -2.63 -8.51
CA ILE A 100 14.06 -3.28 -9.49
C ILE A 100 13.25 -2.19 -10.19
N TYR A 101 13.28 -2.21 -11.52
CA TYR A 101 12.56 -1.27 -12.38
C TYR A 101 11.34 -1.93 -13.02
N ASP A 102 10.27 -1.18 -13.13
CA ASP A 102 9.08 -1.56 -13.89
C ASP A 102 9.19 -1.15 -15.37
N VAL A 103 8.11 -1.40 -16.12
CA VAL A 103 7.99 -1.12 -17.56
C VAL A 103 8.08 0.37 -17.93
N GLU A 104 7.92 1.28 -16.97
CA GLU A 104 8.04 2.73 -17.13
C GLU A 104 9.39 3.26 -16.61
N ASN A 105 10.35 2.37 -16.33
CA ASN A 105 11.66 2.70 -15.77
C ASN A 105 11.56 3.44 -14.42
N LYS A 106 10.56 3.08 -13.61
CA LYS A 106 10.40 3.52 -12.21
C LYS A 106 10.57 2.34 -11.27
N THR A 107 10.95 2.65 -10.04
CA THR A 107 11.07 1.68 -8.94
C THR A 107 9.89 1.80 -8.00
N LEU A 108 9.74 0.84 -7.09
CA LEU A 108 8.78 0.99 -5.99
C LEU A 108 9.08 2.22 -5.12
N LEU A 109 10.36 2.61 -4.97
CA LEU A 109 10.76 3.80 -4.21
C LEU A 109 10.30 5.10 -4.89
N ASP A 110 10.17 5.11 -6.22
CA ASP A 110 9.62 6.26 -6.93
C ASP A 110 8.11 6.38 -6.70
N ARG A 111 7.42 5.24 -6.53
CA ARG A 111 5.96 5.16 -6.51
C ARG A 111 5.34 5.19 -5.12
N VAL A 112 6.05 4.78 -4.06
CA VAL A 112 5.45 4.61 -2.72
C VAL A 112 6.23 5.39 -1.67
N GLU A 113 5.50 6.06 -0.78
CA GLU A 113 6.06 6.65 0.44
C GLU A 113 5.15 6.41 1.64
N PHE A 114 5.73 6.30 2.84
CA PHE A 114 4.99 6.10 4.07
C PHE A 114 5.21 7.25 5.06
N HIS A 115 4.12 7.73 5.65
CA HIS A 115 4.14 8.88 6.55
C HIS A 115 3.28 8.63 7.79
N GLU A 116 3.75 9.13 8.93
CA GLU A 116 2.90 9.25 10.11
C GLU A 116 1.85 10.32 9.85
N SER A 117 0.57 9.98 10.03
CA SER A 117 -0.53 10.88 9.69
C SER A 117 -1.78 10.52 10.47
N ASP A 118 -2.48 11.55 10.97
CA ASP A 118 -3.84 11.40 11.45
C ASP A 118 -4.79 11.54 10.26
N LEU A 119 -5.30 10.39 9.80
CA LEU A 119 -6.07 10.29 8.57
C LEU A 119 -5.30 10.92 7.40
N LEU A 120 -5.86 11.96 6.77
CA LEU A 120 -5.29 12.67 5.62
C LEU A 120 -4.51 13.95 6.01
N SER A 121 -4.17 14.15 7.29
CA SER A 121 -3.52 15.38 7.76
C SER A 121 -2.23 15.66 7.00
N TYR A 122 -1.39 14.64 6.76
CA TYR A 122 -0.16 14.77 5.98
C TYR A 122 -0.41 15.30 4.57
N CYS A 123 -1.37 14.71 3.84
CA CYS A 123 -1.70 15.14 2.48
C CYS A 123 -2.25 16.56 2.45
N ARG A 124 -3.10 16.92 3.42
CA ARG A 124 -3.66 18.28 3.55
C ARG A 124 -2.59 19.31 3.84
N GLU A 125 -1.67 19.04 4.76
CA GLU A 125 -0.59 19.96 5.14
C GLU A 125 0.46 20.17 4.04
N LYS A 126 0.57 19.22 3.11
CA LYS A 126 1.48 19.25 1.97
C LYS A 126 0.80 19.64 0.65
N ASP A 127 -0.46 20.06 0.69
CA ASP A 127 -1.28 20.40 -0.47
C ASP A 127 -1.32 19.31 -1.57
N ILE A 128 -1.21 18.04 -1.15
CA ILE A 128 -1.19 16.89 -2.06
C ILE A 128 -2.60 16.67 -2.61
N GLN A 129 -2.72 16.75 -3.94
CA GLN A 129 -3.96 16.47 -4.65
C GLN A 129 -4.13 14.96 -4.83
N LEU A 130 -5.08 14.38 -4.10
CA LEU A 130 -5.42 12.98 -4.18
C LEU A 130 -6.52 12.75 -5.22
N GLU A 131 -6.41 11.67 -5.98
CA GLU A 131 -7.45 11.23 -6.92
C GLU A 131 -8.20 10.01 -6.39
N ARG A 132 -7.52 9.21 -5.55
CA ARG A 132 -8.09 8.01 -4.92
C ARG A 132 -7.69 7.94 -3.46
N ILE A 133 -8.61 7.49 -2.63
CA ILE A 133 -8.35 7.12 -1.25
C ILE A 133 -8.81 5.69 -1.06
N VAL A 134 -7.93 4.85 -0.56
CA VAL A 134 -8.22 3.47 -0.14
C VAL A 134 -7.92 3.32 1.35
N GLY A 135 -8.45 2.29 1.98
CA GLY A 135 -8.10 1.99 3.36
C GLY A 135 -9.10 1.04 4.00
N CYS A 136 -8.66 0.40 5.07
CA CYS A 136 -9.51 -0.42 5.93
C CYS A 136 -9.46 0.17 7.34
N LEU A 137 -10.40 1.06 7.65
CA LEU A 137 -10.54 1.57 9.01
C LEU A 137 -11.34 0.55 9.82
N PRO A 138 -10.79 -0.04 10.89
CA PRO A 138 -11.54 -0.97 11.73
C PRO A 138 -12.73 -0.23 12.36
N GLN A 139 -13.94 -0.52 11.87
CA GLN A 139 -15.17 -0.12 12.56
C GLN A 139 -15.37 -1.06 13.76
N VAL A 140 -15.86 -0.53 14.88
CA VAL A 140 -16.07 -1.25 16.15
C VAL A 140 -17.22 -2.30 16.08
N ILE A 141 -17.55 -2.80 14.89
CA ILE A 141 -18.67 -3.68 14.56
C ILE A 141 -18.19 -4.69 13.50
N PRO A 142 -18.69 -5.94 13.42
CA PRO A 142 -18.21 -6.95 12.45
C PRO A 142 -18.53 -6.66 10.97
N GLN A 143 -18.68 -5.39 10.58
CA GLN A 143 -18.93 -4.96 9.22
C GLN A 143 -17.72 -4.14 8.75
N ARG A 144 -16.84 -4.80 7.99
CA ARG A 144 -15.64 -4.21 7.41
C ARG A 144 -16.02 -3.56 6.07
N ILE A 145 -15.88 -2.24 5.97
CA ILE A 145 -16.10 -1.52 4.71
C ILE A 145 -14.72 -1.24 4.09
N VAL A 146 -14.47 -1.80 2.91
CA VAL A 146 -13.38 -1.32 2.04
C VAL A 146 -13.91 -0.06 1.35
N VAL A 147 -13.32 1.07 1.66
CA VAL A 147 -13.71 2.36 1.09
C VAL A 147 -12.67 2.73 0.04
N CYS A 148 -13.01 2.57 -1.25
CA CYS A 148 -12.29 3.23 -2.34
C CYS A 148 -13.10 4.46 -2.77
N LEU A 149 -12.65 5.65 -2.38
CA LEU A 149 -13.27 6.90 -2.79
C LEU A 149 -12.53 7.43 -4.01
N SER A 150 -13.27 7.61 -5.11
CA SER A 150 -12.83 8.40 -6.25
C SER A 150 -13.21 9.85 -6.00
N LEU A 151 -12.20 10.72 -5.90
CA LEU A 151 -12.41 12.16 -5.88
C LEU A 151 -12.65 12.61 -7.33
N ARG A 152 -13.65 13.48 -7.54
CA ARG A 152 -13.99 14.08 -8.84
C ARG A 152 -13.43 15.49 -8.91
#